data_AF-H1SD26-F1
#
_entry.id   AF-H1SD26-F1
#
_cell.length_a   1.000
_cell.length_b   1.000
_cell.length_c   1.000
_cell.angle_alpha   90.00
_cell.angle_beta   90.00
_cell.angle_gamma   90.00
#
_symmetry.space_group_name_H-M   'P 1'
#
loop_
_entity.id
_entity.type
_entity.pdbx_description
1 polymer ?
#
loop_
_entity_poly.entity_id
_entity_poly.type
_entity_poly.pdbx_seq_one_letter_code
_entity_poly.pdbx_strand_id
1 'polypeptide(L)' 'MEELTGVKSDSWKNTCRNQQRVTQEMVEAIGAVWPQYAYWLVTGKTDEEHGHTSPIRDRIARDLEKIKGTEQ' A
#
# COMPACT_ATOMS: atom_id res chain seq x y z
N MET A 1 1.30 -0.19 -13.21
CA MET A 1 2.37 -0.55 -12.26
C MET A 1 3.70 -0.61 -12.98
N GLU A 2 3.83 -1.35 -14.09
CA GLU A 2 5.05 -1.38 -14.91
C GLU A 2 5.55 -0.01 -15.37
N GLU A 3 4.67 0.80 -15.95
CA GLU A 3 5.04 2.11 -16.48
C GLU A 3 5.35 3.15 -15.39
N LEU A 4 4.85 2.94 -14.17
CA LEU A 4 4.98 3.87 -13.04
C LEU A 4 6.13 3.50 -12.09
N THR A 5 6.47 2.21 -11.98
CA THR A 5 7.49 1.71 -11.03
C THR A 5 8.75 1.21 -11.72
N GLY A 6 8.73 1.01 -13.04
CA GLY A 6 9.82 0.35 -13.77
C GLY A 6 9.94 -1.16 -13.52
N VAL A 7 9.21 -1.69 -12.52
CA VAL A 7 9.19 -3.10 -12.15
C VAL A 7 8.10 -3.85 -12.90
N LYS A 8 8.44 -5.04 -13.43
CA LYS A 8 7.50 -5.93 -14.13
C LYS A 8 6.24 -6.21 -13.32
N SER A 9 5.07 -6.19 -13.96
CA SER A 9 3.78 -6.42 -13.31
C SER A 9 3.68 -7.86 -12.83
N ASP A 10 4.39 -8.77 -13.50
CA ASP A 10 4.55 -10.15 -13.05
C ASP A 10 5.28 -10.25 -11.72
N SER A 11 6.33 -9.45 -11.49
CA SER A 11 7.03 -9.41 -10.19
C SER A 11 6.09 -8.92 -9.08
N TRP A 12 5.28 -7.88 -9.35
CA TRP A 12 4.24 -7.43 -8.42
C TRP A 12 3.21 -8.52 -8.12
N LYS A 13 2.70 -9.21 -9.14
CA LYS A 13 1.77 -10.33 -8.97
C LYS A 13 2.39 -11.46 -8.15
N ASN A 14 3.64 -11.81 -8.43
CA ASN A 14 4.34 -12.90 -7.76
C ASN A 14 4.58 -12.58 -6.28
N THR A 15 4.95 -11.33 -5.98
CA THR A 15 5.10 -10.84 -4.61
C THR A 15 3.78 -10.79 -3.85
N CYS A 16 2.70 -10.32 -4.47
CA CYS A 16 1.35 -10.39 -3.88
C CYS A 16 0.89 -11.83 -3.62
N ARG A 17 1.33 -12.78 -4.45
CA ARG A 17 1.07 -14.22 -4.28
C ARG A 17 2.02 -14.92 -3.29
N ASN A 18 2.85 -14.17 -2.56
CA ASN A 18 3.87 -14.71 -1.66
C ASN A 18 4.90 -15.63 -2.35
N GLN A 19 4.97 -15.63 -3.68
CA GLN A 19 5.89 -16.46 -4.46
C GLN A 19 7.26 -15.81 -4.65
N GLN A 20 7.36 -14.49 -4.45
CA GLN A 20 8.60 -13.74 -4.58
C GLN A 20 8.77 -12.78 -3.39
N ARG A 21 9.95 -12.80 -2.76
CA ARG A 21 10.29 -11.80 -1.75
C ARG A 21 10.34 -10.41 -2.39
N VAL A 22 9.79 -9.42 -1.70
CA VAL A 22 9.92 -8.01 -2.09
C VAL A 22 11.40 -7.67 -2.20
N THR A 23 11.86 -7.27 -3.38
CA THR A 23 13.23 -6.79 -3.60
C THR A 23 13.34 -5.31 -3.27
N GLN A 24 14.56 -4.83 -3.01
CA GLN A 24 14.81 -3.44 -2.68
C GLN A 24 14.30 -2.48 -3.76
N GLU A 25 14.50 -2.83 -5.04
CA GLU A 25 14.02 -2.06 -6.19
C GLU A 25 12.49 -1.87 -6.20
N MET A 26 11.74 -2.89 -5.76
CA MET A 26 10.29 -2.80 -5.58
C MET A 26 9.91 -1.85 -4.46
N VAL A 27 10.63 -1.89 -3.33
CA VAL A 27 10.40 -0.98 -2.21
C VAL A 27 10.67 0.47 -2.62
N GLU A 28 11.80 0.72 -3.29
CA GLU A 28 12.18 2.05 -3.77
C GLU A 28 11.16 2.58 -4.78
N ALA A 29 10.69 1.73 -5.70
CA ALA A 29 9.70 2.13 -6.69
C ALA A 29 8.32 2.44 -6.07
N ILE A 30 7.85 1.65 -5.09
CA ILE A 30 6.63 2.00 -4.34
C ILE A 30 6.84 3.27 -3.53
N GLY A 31 8.00 3.44 -2.91
CA GLY A 31 8.31 4.63 -2.13
C GLY A 31 8.33 5.90 -2.99
N ALA A 32 8.81 5.79 -4.23
CA ALA A 32 8.81 6.90 -5.19
C ALA A 32 7.40 7.23 -5.71
N VAL A 33 6.58 6.21 -5.98
CA VAL A 33 5.21 6.41 -6.50
C VAL A 33 4.25 6.85 -5.40
N TRP A 34 4.38 6.29 -4.20
CA TRP A 34 3.54 6.57 -3.04
C TRP A 34 4.39 6.77 -1.78
N PRO A 35 5.04 7.95 -1.65
CA PRO A 35 5.86 8.26 -0.48
C PRO A 35 5.06 8.23 0.83
N GLN A 36 3.78 8.57 0.78
CA GLN A 36 2.84 8.49 1.91
C GLN A 36 2.67 7.06 2.48
N TYR A 37 2.89 6.03 1.66
CA TYR A 37 2.75 4.62 2.05
C TYR A 37 4.11 3.94 2.29
N ALA A 38 5.22 4.59 1.91
CA ALA A 38 6.57 4.04 2.01
C ALA A 38 6.93 3.66 3.45
N TYR A 39 6.61 4.54 4.41
CA TYR A 39 6.87 4.29 5.81
C TYR A 39 6.14 3.04 6.29
N TRP A 40 4.82 2.97 6.11
CA TRP A 40 4.03 1.80 6.47
C TRP A 40 4.54 0.52 5.78
N LEU A 41 4.93 0.60 4.51
CA LEU A 41 5.44 -0.54 3.75
C LEU A 41 6.74 -1.11 4.37
N VAL A 42 7.64 -0.24 4.84
CA VAL A 42 8.95 -0.62 5.36
C VAL A 42 8.90 -0.99 6.84
N THR A 43 8.22 -0.19 7.66
CA THR A 43 8.17 -0.42 9.12
C THR A 43 7.02 -1.33 9.55
N GLY A 44 6.01 -1.55 8.72
CA GLY A 44 4.76 -2.25 9.10
C GLY A 44 3.92 -1.49 10.14
N LYS A 45 4.35 -0.30 10.56
CA LYS A 45 3.65 0.57 11.51
C LYS A 45 3.01 1.74 10.79
N THR A 46 1.75 2.00 11.14
CA THR A 46 1.04 3.24 10.81
C THR A 46 1.34 4.28 11.87
N ASP A 47 1.78 5.45 11.43
CA ASP A 47 2.00 6.59 12.33
C ASP A 47 0.95 7.65 11.98
N GLU A 48 -0.17 7.63 12.72
CA GLU A 48 -1.29 8.56 12.53
C GLU A 48 -0.89 10.01 12.81
N GLU A 49 0.08 10.21 13.70
CA GLU A 49 0.50 11.52 14.21
C GLU A 49 1.30 12.32 13.17
N HIS A 50 1.92 11.63 12.21
CA HIS A 50 2.70 12.25 11.12
C HIS A 50 1.98 12.20 9.76
N GLY A 51 0.70 11.78 9.72
CA GLY A 51 -0.05 11.66 8.46
C GLY A 51 0.31 10.41 7.63
N HIS A 52 1.04 9.46 8.21
CA HIS A 52 1.40 8.20 7.54
C HIS A 52 0.23 7.21 7.64
N THR A 53 -0.67 7.29 6.66
CA THR A 53 -1.87 6.44 6.55
C THR A 53 -1.57 5.17 5.77
N SER A 54 -2.23 4.05 6.06
CA SER A 54 -2.13 2.84 5.25
C SER A 54 -3.31 2.68 4.30
N PRO A 55 -3.13 2.01 3.15
CA PRO A 55 -4.24 1.65 2.26
C PRO A 55 -5.29 0.76 2.94
N ILE A 56 -4.91 -0.06 3.93
CA ILE A 56 -5.86 -0.82 4.75
C ILE A 56 -6.78 0.14 5.53
N ARG A 57 -6.22 1.25 6.01
CA ARG A 57 -6.95 2.22 6.83
C ARG A 57 -7.88 3.09 5.99
N ASP A 58 -7.44 3.52 4.81
CA ASP A 58 -8.32 4.15 3.81
C ASP A 58 -9.50 3.22 3.47
N ARG A 59 -9.22 1.93 3.27
CA ARG A 59 -10.25 0.94 3.02
C ARG A 59 -11.19 0.75 4.20
N ILE A 60 -10.69 0.71 5.44
CA ILE A 60 -11.52 0.61 6.65
C ILE A 60 -12.37 1.86 6.83
N ALA A 61 -11.82 3.06 6.61
CA ALA A 61 -12.58 4.31 6.68
C ALA A 61 -13.75 4.29 5.69
N ARG A 62 -13.47 3.90 4.44
CA ARG A 62 -14.49 3.79 3.39
C ARG A 62 -15.54 2.72 3.69
N ASP A 63 -15.16 1.62 4.33
CA ASP A 63 -16.08 0.55 4.75
C ASP A 63 -16.96 1.01 5.92
N LEU A 64 -16.39 1.72 6.91
CA LEU A 64 -17.12 2.33 8.03
C LEU A 64 -18.15 3.36 7.55
N GLU A 65 -17.82 4.17 6.54
CA GLU A 65 -18.75 5.11 5.93
C GLU A 65 -19.94 4.39 5.24
N LYS A 66 -19.68 3.24 4.59
CA LYS A 66 -20.74 2.43 3.99
C LYS A 66 -21.68 1.83 5.02
N ILE A 67 -21.15 1.34 6.14
CA ILE A 67 -21.96 0.72 7.21
C ILE A 67 -22.89 1.78 7.81
N LYS A 68 -22.37 2.97 8.14
CA LYS A 68 -23.17 4.10 8.66
C LYS A 68 -24.23 4.61 7.69
N GLY A 69 -24.02 4.46 6.38
CA GLY A 69 -25.00 4.82 5.35
C GLY A 69 -26.07 3.76 5.11
N THR A 70 -25.88 2.53 5.60
CA THR A 70 -26.84 1.42 5.43
C THR A 70 -27.81 1.31 6.61
N GLU A 71 -27.51 1.97 7.73
CA GLU A 71 -28.38 2.06 8.92
C GLU A 71 -29.33 3.27 8.91
N GLN A 72 -29.41 4.04 7.81
CA GLN A 72 -30.31 5.18 7.65
C GLN A 72 -31.50 4.88 6.73
#